data_AF-A0A1M6HKY8-F1
#
_entry.id   AF-A0A1M6HKY8-F1
#
_cell.length_a   1.000
_cell.length_b   1.000
_cell.length_c   1.000
_cell.angle_alpha   90.00
_cell.angle_beta   90.00
_cell.angle_gamma   90.00
#
_symmetry.space_group_name_H-M   'P 1'
#
loop_
_entity.id
_entity.type
_entity.pdbx_description
1 polymer ?
#
loop_
_entity_poly.entity_id
_entity_poly.type
_entity_poly.pdbx_seq_one_letter_code
_entity_poly.pdbx_strand_id
1 'polypeptide(L)'
;MFCTNCGKEVADSASFCTACGAKIAREPAVEQQTVTSAPVSATTPSAEAQQSAPVTVSGSESPKKKNNSIFIAIAAVAAVIILAVLIFGGGGGGYKEYKELARAYYEAVYNKDVNAMIKLFDKDAQKDLKKDKDFIKEKLEEMKEEMDDYYGRGWLKDVKPGSRERASTRGAYKVEIEIDGEFHEYLYIKKDDKDRYYIHEDYSDF
;
A
#
# COMPACT_ATOMS: atom_id res chain seq x y z
N MET A 1 -34.38 -2.34 -2.73
CA MET A 1 -33.03 -2.28 -3.34
C MET A 1 -31.95 -2.66 -2.33
N PHE A 2 -30.68 -2.85 -2.73
CA PHE A 2 -29.57 -3.11 -1.79
C PHE A 2 -28.60 -1.93 -1.76
N CYS A 3 -28.06 -1.61 -0.58
CA CYS A 3 -27.06 -0.56 -0.42
C CYS A 3 -25.76 -0.96 -1.13
N THR A 4 -25.30 -0.15 -2.07
CA THR A 4 -24.05 -0.38 -2.80
C THR A 4 -22.79 -0.28 -1.92
N ASN A 5 -22.92 0.30 -0.72
CA ASN A 5 -21.80 0.46 0.20
C ASN A 5 -21.66 -0.70 1.21
N CYS A 6 -22.77 -1.28 1.69
CA CYS A 6 -22.72 -2.32 2.73
C CYS A 6 -23.53 -3.60 2.43
N GLY A 7 -24.20 -3.67 1.28
CA GLY A 7 -24.93 -4.86 0.83
C GLY A 7 -26.24 -5.16 1.56
N LYS A 8 -26.65 -4.35 2.56
CA LYS A 8 -27.94 -4.55 3.25
C LYS A 8 -29.11 -4.06 2.43
N GLU A 9 -30.26 -4.71 2.62
CA GLU A 9 -31.51 -4.33 1.99
C GLU A 9 -31.97 -2.95 2.47
N VAL A 10 -32.45 -2.14 1.53
CA VAL A 10 -32.89 -0.77 1.74
C VAL A 10 -34.20 -0.56 0.97
N ALA A 11 -35.16 0.13 1.61
CA ALA A 11 -36.41 0.53 0.97
C ALA A 11 -36.14 1.42 -0.24
N ASP A 12 -36.90 1.24 -1.33
CA ASP A 12 -36.68 1.96 -2.59
C ASP A 12 -36.84 3.50 -2.45
N SER A 13 -37.57 3.94 -1.42
CA SER A 13 -37.75 5.35 -1.05
C SER A 13 -36.82 5.86 0.06
N ALA A 14 -35.77 5.12 0.44
CA ALA A 14 -34.80 5.61 1.42
C ALA A 14 -33.80 6.57 0.76
N SER A 15 -33.46 7.66 1.46
CA SER A 15 -32.41 8.61 1.03
C SER A 15 -31.03 8.21 1.57
N PHE A 16 -30.99 7.39 2.62
CA PHE A 16 -29.78 6.93 3.31
C PHE A 16 -29.98 5.50 3.83
N CYS A 17 -28.91 4.72 3.86
CA CYS A 17 -28.91 3.40 4.45
C CYS A 17 -28.97 3.51 5.98
N THR A 18 -29.97 2.89 6.60
CA THR A 18 -30.12 2.88 8.07
C THR A 18 -29.05 2.04 8.77
N ALA A 19 -28.32 1.19 8.04
CA ALA A 19 -27.33 0.29 8.61
C ALA A 19 -25.89 0.80 8.57
N CYS A 20 -25.48 1.54 7.53
CA CYS A 20 -24.13 2.09 7.43
C CYS A 20 -24.08 3.63 7.27
N GLY A 21 -25.23 4.29 7.13
CA GLY A 21 -25.32 5.74 6.95
C GLY A 21 -25.02 6.25 5.53
N ALA A 22 -24.64 5.37 4.58
CA ALA A 22 -24.35 5.78 3.22
C ALA A 22 -25.59 6.35 2.50
N LYS A 23 -25.42 7.45 1.76
CA LYS A 23 -26.48 8.05 0.94
C LYS A 23 -26.82 7.14 -0.23
N ILE A 24 -28.11 6.95 -0.50
CA ILE A 24 -28.56 6.15 -1.64
C ILE A 24 -28.82 7.08 -2.83
N ALA A 25 -28.02 6.92 -3.89
CA ALA A 25 -28.25 7.61 -5.14
C ALA A 25 -29.47 7.00 -5.83
N ARG A 26 -30.50 7.82 -6.08
CA ARG A 26 -31.57 7.46 -7.00
C ARG A 26 -31.17 7.92 -8.39
N GLU A 27 -31.28 7.06 -9.38
CA GLU A 27 -31.34 7.52 -10.77
C GLU A 27 -32.65 8.28 -10.97
N PRO A 28 -32.63 9.56 -11.37
CA PRO A 28 -33.84 10.26 -11.74
C PRO A 28 -34.31 9.73 -13.10
N ALA A 29 -35.58 9.38 -13.19
CA ALA A 29 -36.27 9.31 -14.47
C ALA A 29 -36.14 10.67 -15.17
N VAL A 30 -35.72 10.63 -16.43
CA VAL A 30 -35.49 11.77 -17.30
C VAL A 30 -36.79 12.57 -17.50
N GLU A 31 -36.78 13.85 -17.13
CA GLU A 31 -37.58 14.88 -17.80
C GLU A 31 -36.73 16.13 -18.03
N GLN A 32 -36.78 16.61 -19.27
CA GLN A 32 -36.03 17.74 -19.81
C GLN A 32 -36.65 19.10 -19.44
N GLN A 33 -35.75 20.06 -19.21
CA GLN A 33 -35.85 21.52 -19.44
C GLN A 33 -36.94 22.33 -18.70
N THR A 34 -36.49 23.36 -17.98
CA THR A 34 -36.76 24.78 -18.32
C THR A 34 -35.96 25.75 -17.44
N VAL A 35 -35.74 26.92 -18.02
CA VAL A 35 -34.88 28.05 -17.63
C VAL A 35 -35.48 28.99 -16.58
N THR A 36 -34.59 29.75 -15.91
CA THR A 36 -34.78 31.12 -15.36
C THR A 36 -35.40 31.28 -13.96
N SER A 37 -34.58 31.66 -12.98
CA SER A 37 -34.43 33.05 -12.47
C SER A 37 -33.78 33.06 -11.08
N ALA A 38 -32.76 33.90 -10.90
CA ALA A 38 -32.38 34.43 -9.59
C ALA A 38 -33.46 35.44 -9.14
N PRO A 39 -33.65 35.66 -7.82
CA PRO A 39 -32.91 36.77 -7.23
C PRO A 39 -32.43 36.56 -5.78
N VAL A 40 -31.50 37.46 -5.47
CA VAL A 40 -30.74 37.75 -4.26
C VAL A 40 -31.62 38.01 -3.03
N SER A 41 -31.20 37.56 -1.85
CA SER A 41 -31.25 38.40 -0.63
C SER A 41 -30.27 37.93 0.45
N ALA A 42 -29.52 38.93 0.90
CA ALA A 42 -28.47 38.88 1.92
C ALA A 42 -29.05 38.64 3.31
N THR A 43 -28.20 38.24 4.26
CA THR A 43 -28.13 38.85 5.60
C THR A 43 -26.84 38.41 6.31
N THR A 44 -25.93 39.36 6.48
CA THR A 44 -24.94 39.40 7.58
C THR A 44 -25.51 40.35 8.64
N PRO A 45 -25.42 40.03 9.94
CA PRO A 45 -24.63 40.85 10.86
C PRO A 45 -23.81 39.97 11.82
N SER A 46 -22.50 40.18 11.95
CA SER A 46 -21.87 41.08 12.94
C SER A 46 -22.10 40.66 14.40
N ALA A 47 -21.04 40.16 15.06
CA ALA A 47 -20.72 40.49 16.45
C ALA A 47 -19.27 40.08 16.78
N GLU A 48 -18.52 41.12 17.11
CA GLU A 48 -17.16 41.17 17.63
C GLU A 48 -17.11 40.81 19.13
N ALA A 49 -15.89 40.51 19.60
CA ALA A 49 -15.36 40.73 20.96
C ALA A 49 -15.00 39.51 21.84
N GLN A 50 -13.67 39.31 21.93
CA GLN A 50 -12.82 39.35 23.12
C GLN A 50 -12.79 38.21 24.18
N GLN A 51 -11.54 37.73 24.37
CA GLN A 51 -10.82 37.44 25.64
C GLN A 51 -11.34 36.27 26.51
N SER A 52 -10.52 35.33 27.01
CA SER A 52 -9.20 35.48 27.66
C SER A 52 -8.47 34.13 27.73
N ALA A 53 -7.15 34.21 27.85
CA ALA A 53 -6.21 33.10 28.08
C ALA A 53 -6.47 32.30 29.37
N PRO A 54 -5.84 31.12 29.50
CA PRO A 54 -5.22 30.72 30.75
C PRO A 54 -3.69 30.81 30.64
N VAL A 55 -3.15 31.59 31.57
CA VAL A 55 -1.74 31.79 31.85
C VAL A 55 -1.00 30.48 32.11
N THR A 56 0.13 30.37 31.43
CA THR A 56 1.25 29.49 31.72
C THR A 56 1.74 29.72 33.15
N VAL A 57 1.72 28.68 33.99
CA VAL A 57 2.45 28.67 35.25
C VAL A 57 3.73 27.87 35.04
N SER A 58 4.85 28.57 35.19
CA SER A 58 6.21 28.06 35.19
C SER A 58 6.73 28.01 36.64
N GLY A 59 7.55 27.02 36.96
CA GLY A 59 8.24 26.83 38.25
C GLY A 59 8.50 25.34 38.51
N SER A 60 9.56 24.72 37.98
CA SER A 60 10.98 24.76 38.40
C SER A 60 11.23 24.04 39.74
N GLU A 61 11.84 22.85 39.68
CA GLU A 61 13.22 22.55 40.16
C GLU A 61 13.42 21.02 40.40
N SER A 62 14.35 20.45 39.61
CA SER A 62 15.38 19.39 39.83
C SER A 62 15.40 18.52 41.11
N PRO A 63 16.28 17.49 41.22
CA PRO A 63 16.73 16.44 40.28
C PRO A 63 16.67 15.02 40.94
N LYS A 64 16.46 13.94 40.18
CA LYS A 64 16.79 12.58 40.68
C LYS A 64 17.11 11.56 39.57
N LYS A 65 18.41 11.53 39.24
CA LYS A 65 19.32 10.38 39.16
C LYS A 65 18.83 9.02 38.59
N LYS A 66 19.70 8.48 37.72
CA LYS A 66 19.97 7.05 37.39
C LYS A 66 18.99 6.48 36.36
N ASN A 67 19.38 5.84 35.25
CA ASN A 67 20.62 5.25 34.73
C ASN A 67 20.45 5.01 33.22
N ASN A 68 21.56 5.00 32.51
CA ASN A 68 21.70 4.46 31.16
C ASN A 68 21.27 2.99 31.10
N SER A 69 20.29 2.66 30.26
CA SER A 69 20.27 1.47 29.38
C SER A 69 18.86 1.29 28.81
N ILE A 70 18.73 1.33 27.48
CA ILE A 70 17.93 0.45 26.61
C ILE A 70 17.91 1.14 25.23
N PHE A 71 18.98 0.92 24.47
CA PHE A 71 19.03 1.13 23.01
C PHE A 71 19.53 -0.14 22.31
N ILE A 72 19.32 -1.33 22.91
CA ILE A 72 19.82 -2.60 22.37
C ILE A 72 18.71 -3.39 21.66
N ALA A 73 17.42 -3.14 21.94
CA ALA A 73 16.33 -3.89 21.28
C ALA A 73 16.13 -3.50 19.81
N ILE A 74 16.25 -2.20 19.45
CA ILE A 74 16.09 -1.77 18.05
C ILE A 74 17.33 -2.17 17.23
N ALA A 75 18.53 -2.05 17.79
CA ALA A 75 19.76 -2.46 17.11
C ALA A 75 19.84 -3.97 16.93
N ALA A 76 19.37 -4.78 17.88
CA ALA A 76 19.35 -6.24 17.75
C ALA A 76 18.29 -6.71 16.74
N VAL A 77 17.09 -6.11 16.73
CA VAL A 77 16.07 -6.44 15.72
C VAL A 77 16.52 -5.98 14.32
N ALA A 78 17.05 -4.77 14.18
CA ALA A 78 17.62 -4.32 12.91
C ALA A 78 18.83 -5.17 12.49
N ALA A 79 19.71 -5.56 13.41
CA ALA A 79 20.84 -6.43 13.11
C ALA A 79 20.41 -7.85 12.75
N VAL A 80 19.36 -8.40 13.37
CA VAL A 80 18.79 -9.71 13.02
C VAL A 80 18.04 -9.64 11.69
N ILE A 81 17.33 -8.55 11.40
CA ILE A 81 16.73 -8.31 10.08
C ILE A 81 17.82 -8.14 9.03
N ILE A 82 18.87 -7.37 9.30
CA ILE A 82 20.03 -7.22 8.40
C ILE A 82 20.76 -8.56 8.23
N LEU A 83 20.97 -9.33 9.30
CA LEU A 83 21.55 -10.68 9.24
C LEU A 83 20.64 -11.66 8.52
N ALA A 84 19.32 -11.59 8.68
CA ALA A 84 18.38 -12.40 7.91
C ALA A 84 18.35 -11.97 6.44
N VAL A 85 18.48 -10.68 6.14
CA VAL A 85 18.65 -10.14 4.79
C VAL A 85 20.04 -10.49 4.21
N LEU A 86 21.05 -10.78 5.03
CA LEU A 86 22.38 -11.22 4.59
C LEU A 86 22.52 -12.76 4.51
N ILE A 87 21.80 -13.52 5.35
CA ILE A 87 21.83 -14.99 5.43
C ILE A 87 20.76 -15.62 4.53
N PHE A 88 19.56 -15.04 4.49
CA PHE A 88 18.42 -15.50 3.68
C PHE A 88 18.10 -14.55 2.51
N GLY A 89 18.41 -13.26 2.64
CA GLY A 89 18.24 -12.28 1.55
C GLY A 89 19.36 -12.37 0.50
N GLY A 90 18.93 -12.55 -0.74
CA GLY A 90 19.79 -12.79 -1.88
C GLY A 90 20.93 -11.77 -2.06
N GLY A 91 22.16 -12.29 -2.06
CA GLY A 91 23.31 -11.66 -2.71
C GLY A 91 23.16 -11.67 -4.24
N GLY A 92 22.06 -11.11 -4.77
CA GLY A 92 21.79 -10.95 -6.19
C GLY A 92 21.86 -12.23 -7.04
N GLY A 93 21.60 -13.41 -6.46
CA GLY A 93 21.64 -14.70 -7.15
C GLY A 93 20.27 -15.37 -7.31
N GLY A 94 19.18 -14.61 -7.22
CA GLY A 94 17.80 -15.10 -7.32
C GLY A 94 17.31 -15.88 -6.09
N TYR A 95 16.06 -16.32 -6.07
CA TYR A 95 15.46 -17.09 -4.97
C TYR A 95 15.34 -18.57 -5.33
N LYS A 96 15.45 -19.48 -4.36
CA LYS A 96 15.15 -20.90 -4.64
C LYS A 96 13.66 -21.17 -4.67
N GLU A 97 12.90 -20.45 -3.84
CA GLU A 97 11.44 -20.58 -3.76
C GLU A 97 10.75 -19.33 -4.28
N TYR A 98 9.83 -19.51 -5.23
CA TYR A 98 9.13 -18.39 -5.86
C TYR A 98 8.20 -17.63 -4.91
N LYS A 99 7.66 -18.31 -3.88
CA LYS A 99 6.83 -17.65 -2.86
C LYS A 99 7.65 -16.70 -1.99
N GLU A 100 8.93 -17.01 -1.76
CA GLU A 100 9.83 -16.12 -1.04
C GLU A 100 10.18 -14.89 -1.89
N LEU A 101 10.43 -15.08 -3.19
CA LEU A 101 10.60 -13.98 -4.14
C LEU A 101 9.36 -13.05 -4.14
N ALA A 102 8.17 -13.63 -4.25
CA ALA A 102 6.92 -12.86 -4.27
C ALA A 102 6.74 -12.05 -2.97
N ARG A 103 6.99 -12.65 -1.80
CA ARG A 103 6.96 -11.89 -0.53
C ARG A 103 8.00 -10.78 -0.49
N ALA A 104 9.22 -11.05 -0.94
CA ALA A 104 10.28 -10.04 -0.98
C ALA A 104 9.94 -8.85 -1.90
N TYR A 105 9.17 -9.07 -2.97
CA TYR A 105 8.64 -8.01 -3.83
C TYR A 105 7.71 -7.07 -3.04
N TYR A 106 6.70 -7.62 -2.38
CA TYR A 106 5.77 -6.82 -1.59
C TYR A 106 6.41 -6.20 -0.35
N GLU A 107 7.40 -6.85 0.27
CA GLU A 107 8.22 -6.25 1.32
C GLU A 107 9.02 -5.05 0.80
N ALA A 108 9.58 -5.12 -0.41
CA ALA A 108 10.29 -4.00 -1.02
C ALA A 108 9.34 -2.83 -1.35
N VAL A 109 8.11 -3.11 -1.80
CA VAL A 109 7.05 -2.10 -1.98
C VAL A 109 6.67 -1.47 -0.65
N TYR A 110 6.33 -2.29 0.36
CA TYR A 110 5.89 -1.81 1.68
C TYR A 110 6.95 -0.94 2.38
N ASN A 111 8.22 -1.30 2.25
CA ASN A 111 9.33 -0.55 2.84
C ASN A 111 9.89 0.55 1.92
N LYS A 112 9.40 0.63 0.68
CA LYS A 112 9.93 1.50 -0.38
C LYS A 112 11.45 1.34 -0.57
N ASP A 113 11.93 0.11 -0.44
CA ASP A 113 13.35 -0.21 -0.52
C ASP A 113 13.77 -0.47 -1.97
N VAL A 114 14.27 0.60 -2.60
CA VAL A 114 14.78 0.60 -3.98
C VAL A 114 15.86 -0.47 -4.19
N ASN A 115 16.78 -0.65 -3.25
CA ASN A 115 17.87 -1.61 -3.45
C ASN A 115 17.39 -3.05 -3.26
N ALA A 116 16.43 -3.29 -2.36
CA ALA A 116 15.77 -4.58 -2.24
C ALA A 116 15.02 -4.92 -3.53
N MET A 117 14.20 -3.98 -4.04
CA MET A 117 13.45 -4.14 -5.29
C MET A 117 14.37 -4.52 -6.45
N ILE A 118 15.44 -3.74 -6.68
CA ILE A 118 16.41 -3.99 -7.76
C ILE A 118 17.01 -5.40 -7.67
N LYS A 119 17.29 -5.91 -6.46
CA LYS A 119 17.90 -7.24 -6.28
C LYS A 119 16.98 -8.40 -6.65
N LEU A 120 15.68 -8.18 -6.78
CA LEU A 120 14.70 -9.21 -7.15
C LEU A 120 14.76 -9.56 -8.65
N PHE A 121 15.36 -8.69 -9.45
CA PHE A 121 15.58 -8.88 -10.87
C PHE A 121 16.92 -9.58 -11.13
N ASP A 122 17.08 -10.17 -12.31
CA ASP A 122 18.35 -10.78 -12.69
C ASP A 122 19.47 -9.72 -12.89
N LYS A 123 20.70 -10.19 -13.11
CA LYS A 123 21.86 -9.30 -13.23
C LYS A 123 21.82 -8.38 -14.44
N ASP A 124 21.10 -8.75 -15.49
CA ASP A 124 21.02 -7.96 -16.70
C ASP A 124 20.02 -6.81 -16.50
N ALA A 125 18.80 -7.11 -16.05
CA ALA A 125 17.80 -6.10 -15.68
C ALA A 125 18.32 -5.14 -14.59
N GLN A 126 19.09 -5.66 -13.61
CA GLN A 126 19.72 -4.83 -12.58
C GLN A 126 20.65 -3.74 -13.14
N LYS A 127 21.24 -3.89 -14.32
CA LYS A 127 22.15 -2.89 -14.89
C LYS A 127 21.40 -1.61 -15.25
N ASP A 128 20.18 -1.75 -15.76
CA ASP A 128 19.36 -0.63 -16.19
C ASP A 128 18.60 -0.04 -15.00
N LEU A 129 17.99 -0.89 -14.17
CA LEU A 129 17.30 -0.45 -12.95
C LEU A 129 18.21 0.35 -11.99
N LYS A 130 19.52 0.06 -11.94
CA LYS A 130 20.47 0.84 -11.12
C LYS A 130 20.69 2.27 -11.62
N LYS A 131 20.40 2.56 -12.88
CA LYS A 131 20.47 3.91 -13.46
C LYS A 131 19.21 4.72 -13.11
N ASP A 132 18.10 4.04 -12.91
CA ASP A 132 16.77 4.65 -12.74
C ASP A 132 16.26 4.59 -11.29
N LYS A 133 17.16 4.72 -10.31
CA LYS A 133 16.82 4.58 -8.88
C LYS A 133 15.77 5.58 -8.40
N ASP A 134 15.84 6.82 -8.88
CA ASP A 134 14.89 7.87 -8.48
C ASP A 134 13.50 7.57 -9.04
N PHE A 135 13.42 7.09 -10.28
CA PHE A 135 12.16 6.62 -10.88
C PHE A 135 11.59 5.43 -10.13
N ILE A 136 12.42 4.43 -9.77
CA ILE A 136 11.98 3.28 -8.98
C ILE A 136 11.46 3.75 -7.62
N LYS A 137 12.13 4.72 -6.98
CA LYS A 137 11.70 5.26 -5.68
C LYS A 137 10.31 5.89 -5.78
N GLU A 138 10.08 6.72 -6.80
CA GLU A 138 8.78 7.33 -7.08
C GLU A 138 7.70 6.25 -7.28
N LYS A 139 7.99 5.21 -8.05
CA LYS A 139 7.05 4.09 -8.24
C LYS A 139 6.77 3.29 -6.97
N LEU A 140 7.77 3.05 -6.13
CA LEU A 140 7.52 2.40 -4.84
C LEU A 140 6.70 3.29 -3.89
N GLU A 141 6.84 4.61 -3.98
CA GLU A 141 6.00 5.56 -3.23
C GLU A 141 4.53 5.50 -3.69
N GLU A 142 4.30 5.59 -5.00
CA GLU A 142 2.96 5.44 -5.61
C GLU A 142 2.33 4.10 -5.24
N MET A 143 3.03 2.99 -5.49
CA MET A 143 2.53 1.65 -5.19
C MET A 143 2.21 1.46 -3.70
N LYS A 144 3.04 2.00 -2.80
CA LYS A 144 2.76 1.92 -1.37
C LYS A 144 1.50 2.70 -1.00
N GLU A 145 1.35 3.91 -1.52
CA GLU A 145 0.17 4.75 -1.26
C GLU A 145 -1.10 4.06 -1.74
N GLU A 146 -1.09 3.53 -2.97
CA GLU A 146 -2.20 2.73 -3.50
C GLU A 146 -2.49 1.52 -2.60
N MET A 147 -1.48 0.72 -2.22
CA MET A 147 -1.71 -0.44 -1.35
C MET A 147 -2.25 -0.04 0.04
N ASP A 148 -1.76 1.06 0.61
CA ASP A 148 -2.24 1.58 1.89
C ASP A 148 -3.69 2.09 1.80
N ASP A 149 -4.10 2.63 0.64
CA ASP A 149 -5.46 3.11 0.38
C ASP A 149 -6.46 1.96 0.14
N TYR A 150 -6.06 0.95 -0.65
CA TYR A 150 -6.93 -0.19 -0.98
C TYR A 150 -7.07 -1.18 0.17
N TYR A 151 -5.96 -1.55 0.82
CA TYR A 151 -5.92 -2.64 1.79
C TYR A 151 -5.62 -2.17 3.23
N GLY A 152 -5.36 -0.88 3.43
CA GLY A 152 -4.98 -0.31 4.72
C GLY A 152 -3.49 -0.53 5.03
N ARG A 153 -2.93 0.31 5.92
CA ARG A 153 -1.49 0.33 6.28
C ARG A 153 -0.88 -0.98 6.80
N GLY A 154 -1.69 -2.02 7.05
CA GLY A 154 -1.25 -3.32 7.55
C GLY A 154 -1.18 -4.44 6.50
N TRP A 155 -1.42 -4.12 5.22
CA TRP A 155 -1.66 -5.08 4.14
C TRP A 155 -0.56 -6.14 3.93
N LEU A 156 0.69 -5.81 4.25
CA LEU A 156 1.83 -6.71 4.00
C LEU A 156 1.66 -8.10 4.67
N LYS A 157 1.06 -8.16 5.86
CA LYS A 157 0.87 -9.43 6.58
C LYS A 157 -0.15 -10.36 5.90
N ASP A 158 -1.00 -9.79 5.06
CA ASP A 158 -2.12 -10.47 4.40
C ASP A 158 -1.76 -10.91 2.97
N VAL A 159 -0.56 -10.55 2.48
CA VAL A 159 -0.02 -10.99 1.19
C VAL A 159 0.24 -12.50 1.19
N LYS A 160 -0.43 -13.20 0.26
CA LYS A 160 -0.33 -14.65 0.10
C LYS A 160 -0.02 -15.01 -1.36
N PRO A 161 1.23 -15.44 -1.64
CA PRO A 161 1.56 -16.01 -2.94
C PRO A 161 0.91 -17.40 -3.11
N GLY A 162 0.01 -17.49 -4.09
CA GLY A 162 -0.74 -18.68 -4.47
C GLY A 162 0.09 -19.70 -5.25
N SER A 163 -0.56 -20.46 -6.13
CA SER A 163 0.13 -21.33 -7.10
C SER A 163 0.73 -20.51 -8.23
N ARG A 164 1.75 -21.08 -8.88
CA ARG A 164 2.29 -20.54 -10.13
C ARG A 164 1.73 -21.31 -11.33
N GLU A 165 1.48 -20.59 -12.41
CA GLU A 165 1.16 -21.15 -13.72
C GLU A 165 2.30 -20.89 -14.69
N ARG A 166 2.61 -21.86 -15.56
CA ARG A 166 3.66 -21.71 -16.58
C ARG A 166 3.11 -20.88 -17.75
N ALA A 167 3.91 -19.95 -18.25
CA ALA A 167 3.62 -19.14 -19.43
C ALA A 167 3.90 -19.88 -20.74
N SER A 168 3.67 -19.22 -21.87
CA SER A 168 4.01 -19.77 -23.19
C SER A 168 5.53 -19.93 -23.36
N THR A 169 6.29 -18.96 -22.85
CA THR A 169 7.76 -18.97 -22.88
C THR A 169 8.35 -19.89 -21.82
N ARG A 170 9.34 -20.69 -22.22
CA ARG A 170 10.01 -21.62 -21.31
C ARG A 170 10.72 -20.86 -20.20
N GLY A 171 10.36 -21.18 -18.96
CA GLY A 171 10.99 -20.60 -17.77
C GLY A 171 10.26 -19.38 -17.22
N ALA A 172 9.22 -18.90 -17.91
CA ALA A 172 8.35 -17.83 -17.45
C ALA A 172 7.12 -18.41 -16.71
N TYR A 173 6.74 -17.77 -15.60
CA TYR A 173 5.59 -18.14 -14.77
C TYR A 173 4.86 -16.91 -14.25
N LYS A 174 3.55 -17.01 -14.08
CA LYS A 174 2.76 -16.04 -13.33
C LYS A 174 2.36 -16.64 -11.99
N VAL A 175 2.39 -15.84 -10.93
CA VAL A 175 2.04 -16.23 -9.57
C VAL A 175 0.81 -15.45 -9.17
N GLU A 176 -0.25 -16.15 -8.80
CA GLU A 176 -1.44 -15.50 -8.24
C GLU A 176 -1.10 -14.90 -6.88
N ILE A 177 -1.38 -13.61 -6.68
CA ILE A 177 -1.21 -12.94 -5.41
C ILE A 177 -2.58 -12.63 -4.84
N GLU A 178 -2.81 -13.11 -3.61
CA GLU A 178 -3.97 -12.75 -2.82
C GLU A 178 -3.58 -11.76 -1.72
N ILE A 179 -4.43 -10.77 -1.46
CA ILE A 179 -4.34 -9.85 -0.32
C ILE A 179 -5.72 -9.79 0.33
N ASP A 180 -5.78 -9.98 1.65
CA ASP A 180 -7.03 -10.09 2.42
C ASP A 180 -8.00 -11.18 1.91
N GLY A 181 -7.45 -12.23 1.29
CA GLY A 181 -8.24 -13.34 0.73
C GLY A 181 -8.90 -13.04 -0.61
N GLU A 182 -8.62 -11.87 -1.21
CA GLU A 182 -9.05 -11.51 -2.56
C GLU A 182 -7.88 -11.54 -3.53
N PHE A 183 -8.15 -11.90 -4.79
CA PHE A 183 -7.18 -11.78 -5.87
C PHE A 183 -6.75 -10.33 -6.03
N HIS A 184 -5.45 -10.07 -5.96
CA HIS A 184 -4.85 -8.76 -6.18
C HIS A 184 -4.30 -8.64 -7.61
N GLU A 185 -3.35 -9.49 -7.96
CA GLU A 185 -2.71 -9.48 -9.27
C GLU A 185 -2.03 -10.80 -9.61
N TYR A 186 -1.53 -10.90 -10.84
CA TYR A 186 -0.52 -11.88 -11.21
C TYR A 186 0.88 -11.25 -11.16
N LEU A 187 1.75 -11.78 -10.31
CA LEU A 187 3.17 -11.42 -10.29
C LEU A 187 3.95 -12.30 -11.27
N TYR A 188 4.67 -11.67 -12.19
CA TYR A 188 5.41 -12.36 -13.25
C TYR A 188 6.85 -12.66 -12.83
N ILE A 189 7.27 -13.90 -13.02
CA ILE A 189 8.59 -14.39 -12.62
C ILE A 189 9.25 -15.22 -13.73
N LYS A 190 10.59 -15.20 -13.76
CA LYS A 190 11.41 -16.14 -14.56
C LYS A 190 12.21 -17.06 -13.67
N LYS A 191 12.56 -18.21 -14.23
CA LYS A 191 13.46 -19.20 -13.64
C LYS A 191 14.68 -19.39 -14.54
N ASP A 192 15.88 -19.22 -13.98
CA ASP A 192 17.12 -19.48 -14.70
C ASP A 192 17.47 -20.99 -14.77
N ASP A 193 18.58 -21.29 -15.45
CA ASP A 193 19.13 -22.63 -15.61
C ASP A 193 19.65 -23.25 -14.30
N LYS A 194 19.86 -22.43 -13.27
CA LYS A 194 20.36 -22.80 -11.94
C LYS A 194 19.25 -22.94 -10.91
N ASP A 195 18.00 -23.04 -11.35
CA ASP A 195 16.83 -23.18 -10.48
C ASP A 195 16.62 -21.97 -9.55
N ARG A 196 16.88 -20.76 -10.07
CA ARG A 196 16.68 -19.50 -9.34
C ARG A 196 15.59 -18.65 -9.96
N TYR A 197 14.72 -18.12 -9.12
CA TYR A 197 13.61 -17.24 -9.47
C TYR A 197 13.98 -15.77 -9.36
N TYR A 198 13.50 -14.99 -10.32
CA TYR A 198 13.61 -13.53 -10.39
C TYR A 198 12.30 -12.93 -10.90
N ILE A 199 12.07 -11.64 -10.65
CA ILE A 199 10.96 -10.90 -11.27
C ILE A 199 11.19 -10.86 -12.79
N HIS A 200 10.10 -11.03 -13.55
CA HIS A 200 10.09 -10.92 -15.01
C HIS A 200 9.64 -9.51 -15.40
N GLU A 201 10.44 -8.82 -16.23
CA GLU A 201 10.12 -7.47 -16.71
C GLU A 201 9.35 -7.50 -18.04
N ASP A 202 9.53 -8.56 -18.83
CA ASP A 202 8.86 -8.71 -20.12
C ASP A 202 7.53 -9.44 -19.96
N TYR A 203 6.44 -8.71 -20.20
CA TYR A 203 5.07 -9.23 -20.11
C TYR A 203 4.61 -9.91 -21.41
N SER A 204 5.36 -9.79 -22.52
CA SER A 204 4.98 -10.37 -23.81
C SER A 204 5.03 -11.89 -23.85
N ASP A 205 5.66 -12.50 -22.84
CA ASP A 205 5.82 -13.95 -22.68
C ASP A 205 4.58 -14.67 -22.12
N PHE A 206 3.56 -13.94 -21.69
CA PHE A 206 2.45 -14.40 -20.85
C PHE A 206 1.07 -14.39 -21.50
#